data_AF-A0A256ZDM4-F1
#
_entry.id   AF-A0A256ZDM4-F1
#
_cell.length_a   1.000
_cell.length_b   1.000
_cell.length_c   1.000
_cell.angle_alpha   90.00
_cell.angle_beta   90.00
_cell.angle_gamma   90.00
#
_symmetry.space_group_name_H-M   'P 1'
#
loop_
_entity.id
_entity.type
_entity.pdbx_description
1 polymer ?
#
loop_
_entity_poly.entity_id
_entity_poly.type
_entity_poly.pdbx_seq_one_letter_code
_entity_poly.pdbx_strand_id
1 'polypeptide(L)'
;MLAHREHGTWRRRHRLEVIACILREAMNGATKTRLVYRANLNFKLLARYLEFLMSRSLIEVKKIGSMSYYQTTAKGRLWLTLYERMLDILGSR
;
A
#
# COMPACT_ATOMS: atom_id res chain seq x y z
N MET A 1 21.64 2.97 -8.18
CA MET A 1 20.68 2.44 -9.17
C MET A 1 19.47 1.88 -8.43
N LEU A 2 18.41 2.69 -8.25
CA LEU A 2 17.14 2.20 -7.71
C LEU A 2 16.24 1.90 -8.90
N ALA A 3 15.97 0.62 -9.14
CA ALA A 3 15.11 0.16 -10.21
C ALA A 3 13.71 0.77 -10.03
N HIS A 4 13.38 1.75 -10.86
CA HIS A 4 12.00 2.12 -11.14
C HIS A 4 11.36 0.93 -11.86
N ARG A 5 10.69 0.05 -11.11
CA ARG A 5 9.78 -0.93 -11.70
C ARG A 5 8.51 -0.21 -12.10
N GLU A 6 8.42 0.12 -13.38
CA GLU A 6 7.21 0.57 -14.04
C GLU A 6 6.15 -0.53 -13.90
N HIS A 7 5.10 -0.27 -13.12
CA HIS A 7 3.95 -1.16 -13.05
C HIS A 7 2.87 -0.59 -13.97
N GLY A 8 2.60 -1.33 -15.05
CA GLY A 8 1.28 -1.57 -15.61
C GLY A 8 0.41 -0.36 -15.96
N THR A 9 0.08 -0.26 -17.24
CA THR A 9 -0.88 0.69 -17.82
C THR A 9 -2.18 0.81 -17.02
N TRP A 10 -2.59 2.07 -16.82
CA TRP A 10 -3.68 2.56 -15.98
C TRP A 10 -5.08 2.08 -16.45
N ARG A 11 -5.42 0.82 -16.17
CA ARG A 11 -6.80 0.33 -16.10
C ARG A 11 -7.35 0.67 -14.71
N ARG A 12 -8.67 0.89 -14.55
CA ARG A 12 -9.30 1.23 -13.26
C ARG A 12 -8.76 0.34 -12.14
N ARG A 13 -7.94 0.89 -11.25
CA ARG A 13 -7.27 0.09 -10.21
C ARG A 13 -8.29 -0.62 -9.33
N HIS A 14 -8.20 -1.93 -9.31
CA HIS A 14 -9.09 -2.75 -8.50
C HIS A 14 -8.77 -2.54 -7.01
N ARG A 15 -9.76 -2.71 -6.12
CA ARG A 15 -9.59 -2.43 -4.68
C ARG A 15 -8.38 -3.14 -4.06
N LEU A 16 -8.11 -4.38 -4.48
CA LEU A 16 -6.96 -5.18 -4.02
C LEU A 16 -5.62 -4.59 -4.48
N GLU A 17 -5.56 -4.07 -5.70
CA GLU A 17 -4.36 -3.44 -6.24
C GLU A 17 -4.04 -2.14 -5.50
N VAL A 18 -5.05 -1.35 -5.14
CA VAL A 18 -4.88 -0.15 -4.30
C VAL A 18 -4.33 -0.52 -2.93
N ILE A 19 -4.87 -1.59 -2.31
CA ILE A 19 -4.36 -2.10 -1.04
C ILE A 19 -2.90 -2.55 -1.19
N ALA A 20 -2.58 -3.33 -2.22
CA ALA A 20 -1.22 -3.78 -2.49
C ALA A 20 -0.24 -2.61 -2.68
N CYS A 21 -0.65 -1.60 -3.44
CA CYS A 21 0.13 -0.39 -3.67
C CYS A 21 0.43 0.35 -2.34
N ILE A 22 -0.58 0.60 -1.50
CA ILE A 22 -0.39 1.27 -0.21
C ILE A 22 0.53 0.45 0.70
N LEU A 23 0.33 -0.87 0.78
CA LEU A 23 1.15 -1.75 1.63
C LEU A 23 2.61 -1.82 1.15
N ARG A 24 2.86 -1.81 -0.16
CA ARG A 24 4.23 -1.76 -0.71
C ARG A 24 4.91 -0.43 -0.40
N GLU A 25 4.22 0.69 -0.63
CA GLU A 25 4.76 2.03 -0.37
C GLU A 25 5.03 2.28 1.13
N ALA A 26 4.26 1.63 2.01
CA ALA A 26 4.44 1.70 3.45
C ALA A 26 5.42 0.65 4.02
N MET A 27 6.13 -0.14 3.20
CA MET A 27 7.05 -1.20 3.68
C MET A 27 8.19 -0.69 4.57
N ASN A 28 8.67 0.54 4.36
CA ASN A 28 9.74 1.17 5.14
C ASN A 28 9.25 2.41 5.89
N GLY A 29 7.92 2.56 6.03
CA GLY A 29 7.32 3.72 6.64
C GLY A 29 7.12 4.83 5.62
N ALA A 30 5.90 5.36 5.56
CA ALA A 30 5.57 6.46 4.68
C ALA A 30 4.66 7.47 5.37
N THR A 31 4.88 8.75 5.11
CA THR A 31 3.95 9.79 5.54
C THR A 31 2.66 9.71 4.73
N LYS A 32 1.56 10.22 5.28
CA LYS A 32 0.27 10.30 4.57
C LYS A 32 0.44 10.99 3.21
N THR A 33 1.20 12.09 3.18
CA THR A 33 1.51 12.84 1.95
C THR A 33 2.22 11.97 0.92
N ARG A 34 3.29 11.26 1.32
CA ARG A 34 4.03 10.37 0.41
C ARG A 34 3.12 9.28 -0.18
N LEU A 35 2.22 8.71 0.64
CA LEU A 35 1.27 7.71 0.19
C LEU A 35 0.24 8.26 -0.81
N VAL A 36 -0.24 9.49 -0.64
CA VAL A 36 -1.17 10.12 -1.60
C VAL A 36 -0.53 10.21 -2.98
N TYR A 37 0.70 10.73 -3.05
CA TYR A 37 1.42 10.89 -4.32
C TYR A 37 1.77 9.55 -4.96
N ARG A 38 2.31 8.60 -4.17
CA ARG A 38 2.76 7.31 -4.69
C ARG A 38 1.62 6.39 -5.07
N ALA A 39 0.56 6.38 -4.27
CA ALA A 39 -0.63 5.62 -4.59
C ALA A 39 -1.52 6.34 -5.59
N ASN A 40 -1.19 7.55 -6.08
CA ASN A 40 -2.04 8.36 -6.98
C ASN A 40 -3.54 8.31 -6.60
N LEU A 41 -3.82 8.53 -5.30
CA LEU A 41 -5.16 8.59 -4.73
C LEU A 41 -5.42 10.02 -4.26
N ASN A 42 -6.69 10.44 -4.19
CA ASN A 42 -7.00 11.65 -3.43
C ASN A 42 -6.92 11.41 -1.91
N PHE A 43 -6.74 12.48 -1.14
CA PHE A 43 -6.58 12.42 0.32
C PHE A 43 -7.74 11.70 1.04
N LYS A 44 -8.98 11.94 0.62
CA LYS A 44 -10.18 11.35 1.23
C LYS A 44 -10.22 9.84 1.03
N LEU A 45 -9.90 9.38 -0.16
CA LEU A 45 -9.87 7.96 -0.49
C LEU A 45 -8.72 7.24 0.22
N LEU A 46 -7.52 7.82 0.22
CA LEU A 46 -6.40 7.23 0.98
C LEU A 46 -6.75 7.12 2.47
N ALA A 47 -7.37 8.15 3.07
CA ALA A 47 -7.75 8.10 4.48
C ALA A 47 -8.67 6.92 4.79
N ARG A 48 -9.68 6.66 3.94
CA ARG A 48 -10.58 5.51 4.09
C ARG A 48 -9.85 4.17 3.96
N TYR A 49 -8.89 4.07 3.04
CA TYR A 49 -8.06 2.86 2.93
C TYR A 49 -7.16 2.68 4.14
N LEU A 50 -6.51 3.75 4.64
CA LEU A 50 -5.66 3.65 5.82
C LEU A 50 -6.46 3.23 7.06
N GLU A 51 -7.65 3.80 7.26
CA GLU A 51 -8.56 3.38 8.34
C GLU A 51 -8.95 1.90 8.22
N PHE A 52 -9.29 1.46 7.01
CA PHE A 52 -9.57 0.06 6.73
C PHE A 52 -8.35 -0.86 7.00
N LEU A 53 -7.16 -0.46 6.56
CA LEU A 53 -5.95 -1.28 6.74
C LEU A 53 -5.49 -1.31 8.21
N MET A 54 -5.65 -0.22 8.94
CA MET A 54 -5.38 -0.16 10.38
C MET A 54 -6.36 -1.03 11.17
N SER A 55 -7.67 -0.96 10.87
CA SER A 55 -8.68 -1.81 11.55
C SER A 55 -8.47 -3.32 11.30
N ARG A 56 -7.78 -3.68 10.21
CA ARG A 56 -7.39 -5.07 9.91
C ARG A 56 -5.97 -5.43 10.38
N SER A 57 -5.26 -4.51 11.01
CA SER A 57 -3.87 -4.63 11.48
C SER A 57 -2.88 -4.95 10.35
N LEU A 58 -3.17 -4.49 9.13
CA LEU A 58 -2.27 -4.60 7.97
C LEU A 58 -1.26 -3.45 7.92
N ILE A 59 -1.63 -2.30 8.48
CA ILE A 59 -0.76 -1.14 8.69
C ILE A 59 -0.83 -0.72 10.15
N GLU A 60 0.29 -0.25 10.66
CA GLU A 60 0.42 0.45 11.94
C GLU A 60 0.84 1.90 11.71
N VAL A 61 0.53 2.78 12.67
CA VAL A 61 0.96 4.17 12.65
C VAL A 61 1.98 4.40 13.76
N LYS A 62 3.13 4.97 13.42
CA LYS A 62 4.17 5.40 14.36
C LYS A 62 4.25 6.92 14.33
N LYS A 63 4.17 7.54 15.50
CA LYS A 63 4.38 8.98 15.67
C LYS A 63 5.84 9.22 16.02
N ILE A 64 6.52 10.03 15.22
CA ILE A 64 7.90 10.48 15.47
C ILE A 64 7.83 12.01 15.50
N GLY A 65 7.87 12.58 16.70
CA GLY A 65 7.60 14.00 16.93
C GLY A 65 6.18 14.37 16.50
N SER A 66 6.05 15.38 15.63
CA SER A 66 4.78 15.82 15.05
C SER A 66 4.34 15.01 13.82
N MET A 67 5.20 14.14 13.29
CA MET A 67 4.95 13.41 12.04
C MET A 67 4.43 12.00 12.29
N SER A 68 3.43 11.60 11.48
CA SER A 68 2.87 10.25 11.48
C SER A 68 3.39 9.45 10.29
N TYR A 69 3.97 8.29 10.59
CA TYR A 69 4.46 7.33 9.62
C TYR A 69 3.58 6.09 9.63
N TYR A 70 3.07 5.73 8.46
CA TYR A 70 2.31 4.50 8.25
C TYR A 70 3.26 3.42 7.79
N GLN A 71 3.24 2.30 8.48
CA GLN A 71 4.19 1.20 8.29
C GLN A 71 3.41 -0.10 8.09
N THR A 72 3.78 -0.87 7.09
CA THR A 72 3.19 -2.20 6.85
C THR A 72 3.63 -3.17 7.93
N THR A 73 2.67 -3.86 8.55
CA THR A 73 2.89 -4.84 9.63
C THR A 73 3.35 -6.18 9.06
N ALA A 74 3.71 -7.13 9.93
CA ALA A 74 3.99 -8.51 9.50
C ALA A 74 2.78 -9.16 8.79
N LYS A 75 1.57 -8.91 9.30
CA LYS A 75 0.32 -9.37 8.66
C LYS A 75 0.09 -8.71 7.30
N GLY A 76 0.40 -7.43 7.17
CA GLY A 76 0.36 -6.71 5.89
C GLY A 76 1.35 -7.28 4.87
N ARG A 77 2.55 -7.66 5.30
CA ARG A 77 3.53 -8.35 4.43
C ARG A 77 3.05 -9.71 3.97
N LEU A 78 2.47 -10.52 4.86
CA LEU A 78 1.87 -11.80 4.48
C LEU A 78 0.75 -11.62 3.46
N TRP A 79 -0.11 -10.60 3.66
CA TRP A 79 -1.17 -10.29 2.71
C TRP A 79 -0.61 -9.98 1.30
N LEU A 80 0.48 -9.21 1.21
CA LEU A 80 1.15 -8.92 -0.06
C LEU A 80 1.66 -10.18 -0.75
N THR A 81 2.31 -11.08 0.00
CA THR A 81 2.80 -12.36 -0.53
C THR A 81 1.65 -13.21 -1.08
N LEU A 82 0.52 -13.27 -0.37
CA LEU A 82 -0.67 -14.01 -0.83
C LEU A 82 -1.29 -13.37 -2.07
N TYR A 83 -1.33 -12.05 -2.13
CA TYR A 83 -1.82 -11.32 -3.31
C TYR A 83 -0.95 -11.58 -4.54
N GLU A 84 0.38 -11.56 -4.39
CA GLU A 84 1.31 -11.85 -5.48
C GLU A 84 1.20 -13.30 -5.95
N ARG A 85 1.09 -14.25 -5.02
CA ARG A 85 0.82 -15.65 -5.34
C ARG A 85 -0.50 -15.85 -6.08
N MET A 86 -1.55 -15.13 -5.68
CA MET A 86 -2.84 -15.16 -6.36
C MET A 86 -2.73 -14.68 -7.81
N LEU A 87 -2.02 -13.57 -8.07
CA LEU A 87 -1.82 -13.06 -9.43
C LEU A 87 -1.03 -14.03 -10.31
N ASP A 88 -0.02 -14.68 -9.73
CA ASP A 88 0.81 -15.67 -10.41
C ASP A 88 -0.02 -16.89 -10.86
N ILE A 89 -0.89 -17.40 -9.98
CA ILE A 89 -1.83 -18.49 -10.29
C ILE A 89 -2.81 -18.08 -11.40
N LEU A 90 -3.26 -16.84 -11.41
CA LEU A 90 -4.22 -16.31 -12.40
C LEU A 90 -3.56 -15.97 -13.75
N GLY A 91 -2.26 -16.18 -13.92
CA GLY A 91 -1.55 -15.91 -15.19
C GLY A 91 -1.59 -14.45 -15.64
N SER A 92 -1.89 -13.53 -14.72
CA SER A 92 -2.03 -12.10 -15.01
C SER A 92 -0.71 -11.39 -14.73
N ARG A 93 0.25 -11.51 -15.66
CA ARG A 93 1.46 -10.66 -15.69
C ARG A 93 1.41 -9.73 -16.89
#